data_AF-A0A7C6B5H8-F1
#
_entry.id   AF-A0A7C6B5H8-F1
#
_cell.length_a   1.000
_cell.length_b   1.000
_cell.length_c   1.000
_cell.angle_alpha   90.00
_cell.angle_beta   90.00
_cell.angle_gamma   90.00
#
_symmetry.space_group_name_H-M   'P 1'
#
loop_
_entity.id
_entity.type
_entity.pdbx_description
1 polymer ?
#
loop_
_entity_poly.entity_id
_entity_poly.type
_entity_poly.pdbx_seq_one_letter_code
_entity_poly.pdbx_strand_id
1 'polypeptide(L)'
;VFSSEELKLLSSKGAVGDICLRFFDAAGRPVVTPLNERVISMELEQLRRVPRVIAVAGGKRKLAAIRGALAGNWINALITDRATAERLLEQQPADSGRPGADRRAISRRSPGKA
;
A
#
# COMPACT_ATOMS: atom_id res chain seq x y z
N VAL A 1 -2.75 11.35 19.31
CA VAL A 1 -1.52 11.71 18.56
C VAL A 1 -1.79 12.82 17.56
N PHE A 2 -2.90 12.81 16.79
CA PHE A 2 -3.32 13.95 15.96
C PHE A 2 -4.49 14.72 16.59
N SER A 3 -4.51 16.04 16.43
CA SER A 3 -5.66 16.88 16.77
C SER A 3 -6.81 16.68 15.78
N SER A 4 -8.03 17.08 16.16
CA SER A 4 -9.17 17.04 15.25
C SER A 4 -8.98 17.93 14.01
N GLU A 5 -8.24 19.03 14.14
CA GLU A 5 -7.92 19.93 13.03
C GLU A 5 -6.94 19.29 12.06
N GLU A 6 -5.93 18.58 12.57
CA GLU A 6 -4.95 17.85 11.77
C GLU A 6 -5.61 16.71 10.98
N LEU A 7 -6.53 15.97 11.61
CA LEU A 7 -7.31 14.93 10.94
C LEU A 7 -8.23 15.53 9.86
N LYS A 8 -8.86 16.67 10.12
CA LYS A 8 -9.66 17.40 9.13
C LYS A 8 -8.79 17.86 7.95
N LEU A 9 -7.59 18.39 8.23
CA LEU A 9 -6.66 18.81 7.18
C LEU A 9 -6.27 17.63 6.28
N LEU A 10 -5.86 16.51 6.86
CA LEU A 10 -5.51 15.29 6.11
C LEU A 10 -6.69 14.79 5.26
N SER A 11 -7.88 14.72 5.86
CA SER A 11 -9.10 14.31 5.16
C SER A 11 -9.45 15.26 4.01
N SER A 12 -9.36 16.58 4.23
CA SER A 12 -9.62 17.59 3.19
C SER A 12 -8.65 17.54 2.02
N LYS A 13 -7.42 17.06 2.25
CA LYS A 13 -6.42 16.81 1.21
C LYS A 13 -6.53 15.42 0.56
N GLY A 14 -7.53 14.64 0.93
CA GLY A 14 -7.82 13.34 0.33
C GLY A 14 -6.93 12.20 0.83
N ALA A 15 -6.31 12.32 2.02
CA ALA A 15 -5.55 11.23 2.60
C ALA A 15 -6.44 10.00 2.84
N VAL A 16 -6.03 8.86 2.30
CA VAL A 16 -6.76 7.58 2.48
C VAL A 16 -6.02 6.60 3.38
N GLY A 17 -4.73 6.84 3.62
CA GLY A 17 -3.88 6.05 4.50
C GLY A 17 -2.48 6.65 4.62
N ASP A 18 -1.63 5.96 5.37
CA ASP A 18 -0.22 6.30 5.56
C ASP A 18 0.65 5.04 5.61
N ILE A 19 1.93 5.21 5.30
CA ILE A 19 3.00 4.26 5.64
C ILE A 19 4.05 5.05 6.41
N CYS A 20 4.40 4.58 7.61
CA CYS A 20 5.34 5.29 8.49
C CYS A 20 4.94 6.75 8.75
N LEU A 21 3.64 7.05 8.90
CA LEU A 21 3.11 8.43 9.04
C LEU A 21 3.36 9.33 7.83
N ARG A 22 3.74 8.77 6.68
CA ARG A 22 3.74 9.44 5.38
C ARG A 22 2.42 9.14 4.68
N PHE A 23 1.53 10.13 4.69
CA PHE A 23 0.18 10.02 4.15
C PHE A 23 0.17 10.04 2.61
N PHE A 24 -0.81 9.36 2.01
CA PHE A 24 -1.04 9.34 0.57
C PHE A 24 -2.53 9.32 0.22
N ASP A 25 -2.85 9.74 -1.00
CA ASP A 25 -4.21 9.80 -1.54
C ASP A 25 -4.64 8.49 -2.23
N ALA A 26 -5.87 8.44 -2.75
CA ALA A 26 -6.42 7.27 -3.43
C ALA A 26 -5.65 6.85 -4.70
N ALA A 27 -4.94 7.78 -5.33
CA ALA A 27 -4.06 7.52 -6.47
C ALA A 27 -2.63 7.14 -6.04
N GLY A 28 -2.38 7.07 -4.73
CA GLY A 28 -1.07 6.79 -4.16
C GLY A 28 -0.10 7.97 -4.21
N ARG A 29 -0.58 9.19 -4.45
CA ARG A 29 0.29 10.39 -4.42
C ARG A 29 0.50 10.84 -2.98
N PRO A 30 1.71 11.29 -2.59
CA PRO A 30 1.96 11.79 -1.25
C PRO A 30 1.05 12.98 -0.89
N VAL A 31 0.49 12.97 0.32
CA VAL A 31 -0.26 14.09 0.88
C VAL A 31 0.66 14.86 1.82
N VAL A 32 1.17 15.99 1.34
CA VAL A 32 2.11 16.84 2.09
C VAL A 32 1.37 17.87 2.93
N THR A 33 1.69 17.92 4.21
CA THR A 33 1.15 18.86 5.20
C THR A 33 2.25 19.31 6.18
N PRO A 34 2.01 20.32 7.04
CA PRO A 34 2.95 20.66 8.11
C PRO A 34 3.18 19.52 9.13
N LEU A 35 2.41 18.42 9.08
CA LEU A 35 2.70 17.22 9.87
C LEU A 35 4.01 16.56 9.44
N ASN A 36 4.36 16.64 8.15
CA ASN A 36 5.52 15.95 7.59
C ASN A 36 6.84 16.38 8.26
N GLU A 37 6.96 17.65 8.65
CA GLU A 37 8.13 18.24 9.32
C GLU A 37 8.27 17.77 10.78
N ARG A 38 7.20 17.24 11.36
CA ARG A 38 7.16 16.77 12.76
C ARG A 38 7.37 15.27 12.90
N VAL A 39 7.53 14.56 11.78
CA VAL A 39 7.65 13.11 11.74
C VAL A 39 9.11 12.72 11.48
N ILE A 40 9.72 12.04 12.45
CA ILE A 40 10.99 11.32 12.28
C ILE A 40 10.65 9.89 11.87
N SER A 41 10.72 9.62 10.58
CA SER A 41 10.42 8.30 10.01
C SER A 41 11.11 8.13 8.66
N MET A 42 10.95 6.97 8.03
CA MET A 42 11.39 6.77 6.66
C MET A 42 10.53 7.59 5.68
N GLU A 43 11.17 8.30 4.75
CA GLU A 43 10.49 8.99 3.66
C GLU A 43 9.91 7.99 2.63
N LEU A 44 8.86 8.39 1.91
CA LEU A 44 8.28 7.55 0.85
C LEU A 44 9.28 7.28 -0.28
N GLU A 45 10.14 8.23 -0.60
CA GLU A 45 11.20 8.07 -1.60
C GLU A 45 12.26 7.05 -1.15
N GLN A 46 12.54 6.97 0.15
CA GLN A 46 13.42 5.94 0.71
C GLN A 46 12.74 4.57 0.65
N LEU A 47 11.46 4.49 1.03
CA LEU A 47 10.65 3.28 0.93
C LEU A 47 10.65 2.72 -0.51
N ARG A 48 10.51 3.59 -1.51
CA ARG A 48 10.48 3.24 -2.93
C ARG A 48 11.78 2.60 -3.44
N ARG A 49 12.91 2.83 -2.77
CA ARG A 49 14.21 2.23 -3.10
C ARG A 49 14.39 0.84 -2.49
N VAL A 50 13.55 0.44 -1.54
CA VAL A 50 13.62 -0.88 -0.91
C VAL A 50 13.14 -1.94 -1.91
N PRO A 51 13.97 -2.93 -2.28
CA PRO A 51 13.59 -3.92 -3.30
C PRO A 51 12.35 -4.75 -2.94
N ARG A 52 12.10 -4.97 -1.65
CA ARG A 52 10.97 -5.74 -1.15
C ARG A 52 10.28 -5.01 0.00
N VAL A 53 9.04 -4.60 -0.22
CA VAL A 53 8.18 -3.95 0.77
C VAL A 53 6.92 -4.79 0.93
N ILE A 54 6.81 -5.45 2.08
CA ILE A 54 5.69 -6.33 2.42
C ILE A 54 4.74 -5.58 3.36
N ALA A 55 3.51 -5.34 2.92
CA ALA A 55 2.45 -4.83 3.77
C ALA A 55 1.61 -5.96 4.37
N VAL A 56 1.21 -5.79 5.63
CA VAL A 56 0.23 -6.66 6.29
C VAL A 56 -0.98 -5.81 6.64
N ALA A 57 -2.06 -5.97 5.90
CA ALA A 57 -3.26 -5.15 6.07
C ALA A 57 -4.50 -5.87 5.56
N GLY A 58 -5.64 -5.65 6.22
CA GLY A 58 -6.91 -6.29 5.89
C GLY A 58 -8.10 -5.56 6.50
N GLY A 59 -9.29 -5.98 6.09
CA GLY A 59 -10.59 -5.47 6.50
C GLY A 59 -11.13 -4.32 5.65
N LYS A 60 -12.47 -4.24 5.59
CA LYS A 60 -13.25 -3.26 4.81
C LYS A 60 -12.78 -1.82 5.03
N ARG A 61 -12.46 -1.44 6.27
CA ARG A 61 -12.02 -0.07 6.62
C ARG A 61 -10.71 0.34 5.96
N LYS A 62 -9.81 -0.61 5.66
CA LYS A 62 -8.48 -0.33 5.10
C LYS A 62 -8.45 -0.40 3.58
N LEU A 63 -9.56 -0.73 2.92
CA LEU A 63 -9.58 -0.98 1.48
C LEU A 63 -9.02 0.19 0.65
N ALA A 64 -9.42 1.43 0.96
CA ALA A 64 -8.93 2.63 0.27
C ALA A 64 -7.43 2.85 0.49
N ALA A 65 -6.94 2.69 1.74
CA ALA A 65 -5.52 2.76 2.06
C ALA A 65 -4.70 1.71 1.31
N ILE A 66 -5.16 0.46 1.29
CA ILE A 66 -4.47 -0.64 0.61
C ILE A 66 -4.43 -0.38 -0.90
N ARG A 67 -5.54 0.10 -1.50
CA ARG A 67 -5.57 0.48 -2.91
C ARG A 67 -4.61 1.63 -3.22
N GLY A 68 -4.61 2.69 -2.43
CA GLY A 68 -3.68 3.82 -2.60
C GLY A 68 -2.22 3.39 -2.48
N ALA A 69 -1.90 2.50 -1.53
CA ALA A 69 -0.57 1.96 -1.36
C ALA A 69 -0.09 1.15 -2.56
N LEU A 70 -0.97 0.30 -3.12
CA LEU A 70 -0.71 -0.47 -4.34
C LEU A 70 -0.58 0.43 -5.57
N ALA A 71 -1.48 1.41 -5.73
CA ALA A 71 -1.48 2.34 -6.86
C ALA A 71 -0.22 3.23 -6.88
N GLY A 72 0.26 3.65 -5.71
CA GLY A 72 1.48 4.42 -5.56
C GLY A 72 2.78 3.62 -5.69
N ASN A 73 2.70 2.29 -5.86
CA ASN A 73 3.85 1.37 -5.79
C ASN A 73 4.67 1.53 -4.51
N TRP A 74 4.03 1.88 -3.39
CA TRP A 74 4.69 1.99 -2.08
C TRP A 74 4.97 0.62 -1.46
N ILE A 75 4.19 -0.38 -1.88
CA ILE A 75 4.30 -1.78 -1.44
C ILE A 75 4.37 -2.67 -2.68
N ASN A 76 5.09 -3.78 -2.59
CA ASN A 76 5.21 -4.74 -3.70
C ASN A 76 4.85 -6.18 -3.31
N ALA A 77 4.55 -6.43 -2.04
CA ALA A 77 3.87 -7.62 -1.57
C ALA A 77 2.81 -7.25 -0.53
N LEU A 78 1.67 -7.94 -0.56
CA LEU A 78 0.57 -7.73 0.39
C LEU A 78 0.17 -9.07 1.00
N ILE A 79 0.15 -9.12 2.33
CA ILE A 79 -0.50 -10.15 3.14
C ILE A 79 -1.83 -9.57 3.62
N THR A 80 -2.93 -10.21 3.24
CA THR A 80 -4.29 -9.73 3.51
C THR A 80 -5.28 -10.88 3.74
N ASP A 81 -6.49 -10.57 4.21
CA ASP A 81 -7.58 -11.53 4.33
C ASP A 81 -8.32 -11.74 3.00
N ARG A 82 -9.02 -12.86 2.89
CA ARG A 82 -9.77 -13.25 1.69
C ARG A 82 -10.77 -12.17 1.24
N ALA A 83 -11.56 -11.62 2.17
CA ALA A 83 -12.59 -10.65 1.83
C ALA A 83 -12.01 -9.34 1.28
N THR A 84 -10.83 -8.94 1.76
CA THR A 84 -10.09 -7.78 1.25
C THR A 84 -9.50 -8.07 -0.12
N ALA A 85 -8.92 -9.26 -0.32
CA ALA A 85 -8.41 -9.69 -1.62
C ALA A 85 -9.49 -9.71 -2.71
N GLU A 86 -10.66 -10.29 -2.41
CA GLU A 86 -11.82 -10.31 -3.33
C GLU A 86 -12.25 -8.88 -3.72
N ARG A 87 -12.42 -8.01 -2.72
CA ARG A 87 -12.77 -6.60 -2.95
C ARG A 87 -11.74 -5.84 -3.77
N LEU A 88 -10.45 -6.17 -3.67
CA LEU A 88 -9.39 -5.53 -4.46
C LEU A 88 -9.53 -5.83 -5.96
N LEU A 89 -9.99 -7.04 -6.30
CA LEU A 89 -10.17 -7.52 -7.67
C LEU A 89 -11.43 -6.96 -8.36
N GLU A 90 -12.49 -6.66 -7.61
CA GLU A 90 -13.81 -6.22 -8.14
C GLU A 90 -13.78 -4.94 -9.02
N GLN A 91 -12.72 -4.14 -8.99
CA GLN A 91 -12.63 -2.86 -9.73
C GLN A 91 -11.52 -2.80 -10.78
N GLN A 92 -10.94 -3.94 -11.16
CA GLN A 92 -10.14 -3.96 -12.39
C GLN A 92 -11.09 -4.01 -13.59
N PRO A 93 -11.03 -3.06 -14.56
CA PRO A 93 -11.54 -3.36 -15.88
C PRO A 93 -10.88 -4.67 -16.35
N ALA A 94 -11.67 -5.56 -16.95
CA ALA A 94 -11.22 -6.87 -17.40
C ALA A 94 -9.86 -6.73 -18.11
N ASP A 95 -8.87 -7.43 -17.58
CA ASP A 95 -7.47 -7.36 -18.02
C ASP A 95 -7.38 -7.61 -19.54
N SER A 96 -7.10 -6.55 -20.31
CA SER A 96 -6.68 -6.67 -21.70
C SER A 96 -5.22 -7.12 -21.73
N GLY A 97 -5.00 -8.42 -21.46
CA GLY A 97 -3.85 -9.16 -21.97
C GLY A 97 -2.51 -9.00 -21.25
N ARG A 98 -2.45 -9.09 -19.91
CA ARG A 98 -1.16 -9.47 -19.29
C ARG A 98 -0.94 -10.98 -19.39
N PRO A 99 0.16 -11.45 -20.01
CA PRO A 99 0.56 -12.86 -19.91
C PRO A 99 0.76 -13.18 -18.44
N GLY A 100 0.09 -14.23 -17.97
CA GLY A 100 0.03 -14.58 -16.56
C GLY A 100 1.40 -14.61 -15.91
N ALA A 101 1.51 -13.95 -14.75
CA ALA A 101 2.60 -14.20 -13.83
C ALA A 101 2.67 -15.72 -13.58
N ASP A 102 3.78 -16.32 -14.01
CA ASP A 102 4.00 -17.76 -13.96
C ASP A 102 3.76 -18.29 -12.54
N ARG A 103 2.61 -18.96 -12.36
CA ARG A 103 2.23 -19.62 -11.10
C ARG A 103 3.25 -20.69 -10.68
N ARG A 104 4.18 -21.09 -11.56
CA ARG A 104 5.22 -22.09 -11.25
C ARG A 104 6.40 -21.53 -10.44
N ALA A 105 6.57 -20.21 -10.34
CA ALA A 105 7.72 -19.63 -9.64
C ALA A 105 7.66 -19.77 -8.09
N ILE A 106 6.48 -20.07 -7.53
CA ILE A 106 6.32 -20.20 -6.06
C ILE A 106 6.64 -21.63 -5.56
N SER A 107 6.82 -22.61 -6.46
CA SER A 107 6.95 -24.05 -6.10
C SER A 107 8.30 -24.69 -6.45
N ARG A 108 9.42 -23.96 -6.34
CA ARG A 108 10.77 -24.58 -6.39
C ARG A 108 11.76 -23.91 -5.44
N ARG A 109 11.55 -24.08 -4.13
CA ARG A 109 12.70 -24.25 -3.23
C ARG A 109 12.99 -25.75 -3.18
N SER A 110 14.00 -26.18 -3.94
CA SER A 110 14.58 -27.51 -3.79
C SER A 110 15.02 -27.72 -2.34
N PRO A 111 14.72 -28.86 -1.71
CA PRO A 111 15.42 -29.25 -0.50
C PRO A 111 16.81 -29.72 -0.91
N GLY A 112 17.84 -28.98 -0.55
CA GLY A 112 19.20 -29.47 -0.62
C GLY A 112 20.18 -28.45 -0.08
N LYS A 113 21.19 -28.84 0.71
CA LYS A 113 21.65 -30.14 1.20
C LYS A 113 22.68 -29.81 2.29
N ALA A 114 22.77 -30.68 3.31
CA ALA A 114 23.85 -30.86 4.30
C ALA A 114 24.13 -29.68 5.24
#